data_AF-A0AAT9H617-F1
#
_entry.id   AF-A0AAT9H617-F1
#
_cell.length_a   1.000
_cell.length_b   1.000
_cell.length_c   1.000
_cell.angle_alpha   90.00
_cell.angle_beta   90.00
_cell.angle_gamma   90.00
#
_symmetry.space_group_name_H-M   'P 1'
#
loop_
_entity.id
_entity.type
_entity.pdbx_description
1 polymer ?
#
loop_
_entity_poly.entity_id
_entity_poly.type
_entity_poly.pdbx_seq_one_letter_code
_entity_poly.pdbx_strand_id
1 'polypeptide(L)'
;MTSKFVLFFILTLSTCFGQSITDPLPTAEKGLNECIKANSKGELNCRKEYYHELQFWETEVFNAVSEIIKRNKTEEERAAFEKEQVEWKETTYYYFAKTMKEFQFKHRGKFVWDNDPGLKSDARLFYQKNAKYYTDRISYLLSLVQK
;
A
#
# COMPACT_ATOMS: atom_id res chain seq x y z
N MET A 1 45.54 -29.28 -14.05
CA MET A 1 44.41 -28.54 -14.65
C MET A 1 43.44 -28.20 -13.53
N THR A 2 43.72 -27.20 -12.69
CA THR A 2 43.41 -25.76 -12.83
C THR A 2 41.97 -25.44 -13.19
N SER A 3 41.34 -24.69 -12.28
CA SER A 3 40.33 -23.64 -12.53
C SER A 3 38.86 -24.08 -12.38
N LYS A 4 37.99 -23.41 -11.61
CA LYS A 4 38.11 -22.25 -10.70
C LYS A 4 36.84 -22.28 -9.83
N PHE A 5 37.00 -22.18 -8.51
CA PHE A 5 35.94 -21.72 -7.60
C PHE A 5 35.57 -20.29 -8.02
N VAL A 6 34.32 -20.04 -8.38
CA VAL A 6 33.82 -18.68 -8.57
C VAL A 6 33.22 -18.23 -7.26
N LEU A 7 34.07 -17.59 -6.44
CA LEU A 7 33.67 -16.76 -5.32
C LEU A 7 32.99 -15.51 -5.92
N PHE A 8 31.69 -15.35 -5.73
CA PHE A 8 31.03 -14.06 -6.01
C PHE A 8 31.33 -13.11 -4.84
N PHE A 9 32.51 -12.49 -4.92
CA PHE A 9 32.83 -11.28 -4.17
C PHE A 9 32.36 -10.10 -5.03
N ILE A 10 31.17 -9.56 -4.75
CA ILE A 10 30.79 -8.24 -5.25
C ILE A 10 30.68 -7.32 -4.05
N LEU A 11 31.81 -6.65 -3.84
CA LEU A 11 31.93 -5.21 -3.66
C LEU A 11 30.95 -4.56 -2.67
N THR A 12 31.52 -4.25 -1.52
CA THR A 12 31.23 -3.10 -0.68
C THR A 12 31.02 -1.84 -1.54
N LEU A 13 29.77 -1.57 -1.92
CA LEU A 13 29.36 -0.25 -2.37
C LEU A 13 29.18 0.62 -1.13
N SER A 14 30.22 1.37 -0.82
CA SER A 14 30.15 2.58 0.00
C SER A 14 29.32 3.63 -0.76
N THR A 15 28.00 3.42 -0.88
CA THR A 15 27.11 4.44 -1.43
C THR A 15 26.75 5.43 -0.34
N CYS A 16 27.40 6.58 -0.45
CA CYS A 16 26.95 7.90 -0.02
C CYS A 16 25.45 7.93 0.37
N PHE A 17 25.18 8.32 1.62
CA PHE A 17 23.84 8.40 2.19
C PHE A 17 22.94 9.33 1.37
N GLY A 18 22.05 8.71 0.62
CA GLY A 18 20.87 9.29 -0.01
C GLY A 18 19.93 8.14 -0.35
N GLN A 19 19.38 7.45 0.67
CA GLN A 19 18.34 6.45 0.47
C GLN A 19 17.10 7.16 -0.08
N SER A 20 16.99 7.20 -1.40
CA SER A 20 15.72 7.50 -2.08
C SER A 20 14.75 6.37 -1.75
N ILE A 21 13.61 6.70 -1.14
CA ILE A 21 12.50 5.76 -1.01
C ILE A 21 11.86 5.63 -2.39
N THR A 22 11.86 4.41 -2.93
CA THR A 22 11.14 4.08 -4.17
C THR A 22 9.65 4.22 -3.94
N ASP A 23 8.97 4.99 -4.79
CA ASP A 23 7.51 5.07 -4.82
C ASP A 23 6.93 3.76 -5.41
N PRO A 24 6.18 2.95 -4.62
CA PRO A 24 5.62 1.70 -5.11
C PRO A 24 4.37 1.89 -5.96
N LEU A 25 3.71 3.06 -5.90
CA LEU A 25 2.37 3.26 -6.47
C LEU A 25 2.31 3.05 -7.99
N PRO A 26 3.26 3.55 -8.81
CA PRO A 26 3.23 3.33 -10.25
C PRO A 26 3.33 1.85 -10.64
N THR A 27 4.11 1.08 -9.89
CA THR A 27 4.29 -0.35 -10.15
C THR A 27 3.05 -1.15 -9.75
N ALA A 28 2.48 -0.86 -8.58
CA ALA A 28 1.27 -1.50 -8.11
C ALA A 28 0.06 -1.19 -9.03
N GLU A 29 -0.10 0.06 -9.46
CA GLU A 29 -1.16 0.45 -10.40
C GLU A 29 -0.99 -0.23 -11.77
N LYS A 30 0.24 -0.34 -12.26
CA LYS A 30 0.55 -1.09 -13.47
C LYS A 30 0.14 -2.57 -13.32
N GLY A 31 0.48 -3.20 -12.19
CA GLY A 31 0.10 -4.59 -11.88
C GLY A 31 -1.41 -4.81 -11.88
N LEU A 32 -2.18 -3.90 -11.26
CA LEU A 32 -3.64 -3.91 -11.31
C LEU A 32 -4.16 -3.87 -12.76
N ASN A 33 -3.65 -2.94 -13.57
CA ASN A 33 -4.10 -2.76 -14.95
C ASN A 33 -3.78 -3.98 -15.82
N GLU A 34 -2.62 -4.60 -15.61
CA GLU A 34 -2.24 -5.84 -16.29
C GLU A 34 -3.14 -7.01 -15.89
N CYS A 35 -3.46 -7.16 -14.59
CA CYS A 35 -4.39 -8.18 -14.10
C CYS A 35 -5.79 -8.03 -14.73
N ILE A 36 -6.33 -6.81 -14.75
CA ILE A 36 -7.65 -6.54 -15.33
C ILE A 36 -7.67 -6.83 -16.84
N LYS A 37 -6.59 -6.48 -17.56
CA LYS A 37 -6.46 -6.77 -19.00
C LYS A 37 -6.41 -8.28 -19.27
N ALA A 38 -5.68 -9.02 -18.46
CA ALA A 38 -5.54 -10.48 -18.61
C ALA A 38 -6.81 -11.24 -18.23
N ASN A 39 -7.59 -10.74 -17.26
CA ASN A 39 -8.78 -11.41 -16.75
C ASN A 39 -9.92 -10.42 -16.45
N SER A 40 -10.57 -9.89 -17.49
CA SER A 40 -11.67 -8.92 -17.32
C SER A 40 -12.86 -9.46 -16.53
N LYS A 41 -13.11 -10.79 -16.57
CA LYS A 41 -14.14 -11.45 -15.75
C LYS A 41 -13.76 -11.56 -14.28
N GLY A 42 -12.47 -11.49 -13.96
CA GLY A 42 -11.88 -11.52 -12.61
C GLY A 42 -11.49 -10.15 -12.05
N GLU A 43 -11.95 -9.05 -12.66
CA GLU A 43 -11.59 -7.67 -12.26
C GLU A 43 -11.71 -7.41 -10.75
N LEU A 44 -12.77 -7.90 -10.10
CA LEU A 44 -12.96 -7.70 -8.66
C LEU A 44 -11.87 -8.37 -7.83
N ASN A 45 -11.38 -9.53 -8.26
CA ASN A 45 -10.28 -10.19 -7.57
C ASN A 45 -8.98 -9.39 -7.74
N CYS A 46 -8.70 -8.89 -8.95
CA CYS A 46 -7.56 -8.00 -9.19
C CYS A 46 -7.62 -6.75 -8.27
N ARG A 47 -8.79 -6.14 -8.12
CA ARG A 47 -8.96 -4.95 -7.25
C ARG A 47 -8.81 -5.28 -5.77
N LYS A 48 -9.30 -6.44 -5.32
CA LYS A 48 -9.12 -6.93 -3.95
C LYS A 48 -7.64 -7.15 -3.65
N GLU A 49 -6.92 -7.82 -4.55
CA GLU A 49 -5.48 -8.08 -4.42
C GLU A 49 -4.68 -6.78 -4.40
N TYR A 50 -4.96 -5.85 -5.33
CA TYR A 50 -4.35 -4.52 -5.34
C TYR A 50 -4.57 -3.76 -4.03
N TYR A 51 -5.79 -3.78 -3.50
CA TYR A 51 -6.09 -3.19 -2.20
C TYR A 51 -5.22 -3.78 -1.07
N HIS A 52 -5.08 -5.11 -1.00
CA HIS A 52 -4.21 -5.76 0.01
C HIS A 52 -2.73 -5.43 -0.20
N GLU A 53 -2.28 -5.38 -1.46
CA GLU A 53 -0.91 -4.99 -1.80
C GLU A 53 -0.58 -3.57 -1.28
N LEU A 54 -1.52 -2.63 -1.39
CA LEU A 54 -1.36 -1.29 -0.85
C LEU A 54 -1.26 -1.27 0.69
N GLN A 55 -1.89 -2.20 1.40
CA GLN A 55 -1.73 -2.29 2.87
C GLN A 55 -0.30 -2.69 3.24
N PHE A 56 0.27 -3.63 2.47
CA PHE A 56 1.67 -4.03 2.62
C PHE A 56 2.60 -2.85 2.33
N TRP A 57 2.42 -2.19 1.19
CA TRP A 57 3.27 -1.06 0.80
C TRP A 57 3.18 0.13 1.75
N GLU A 58 2.02 0.39 2.35
CA GLU A 58 1.88 1.44 3.36
C GLU A 58 2.79 1.16 4.56
N THR A 59 2.86 -0.09 5.03
CA THR A 59 3.74 -0.46 6.15
C THR A 59 5.21 -0.31 5.77
N GLU A 60 5.60 -0.77 4.58
CA GLU A 60 6.99 -0.66 4.11
C GLU A 60 7.42 0.81 3.94
N VAL A 61 6.56 1.63 3.35
CA VAL A 61 6.82 3.07 3.17
C VAL A 61 6.87 3.78 4.52
N PHE A 62 5.95 3.49 5.44
CA PHE A 62 6.00 4.05 6.80
C PHE A 62 7.31 3.72 7.49
N ASN A 63 7.75 2.46 7.45
CA ASN A 63 9.01 2.04 8.08
C ASN A 63 10.20 2.78 7.49
N ALA A 64 10.28 2.87 6.15
CA ALA A 64 11.34 3.59 5.47
C ALA A 64 11.35 5.10 5.81
N VAL A 65 10.18 5.75 5.81
CA VAL A 65 10.03 7.17 6.18
C VAL A 65 10.38 7.39 7.65
N SER A 66 9.94 6.50 8.54
CA SER A 66 10.25 6.54 9.97
C SER A 66 11.75 6.53 10.21
N GLU A 67 12.51 5.68 9.52
CA GLU A 67 13.97 5.63 9.66
C GLU A 67 14.67 6.91 9.18
N ILE A 68 14.13 7.59 8.15
CA ILE A 68 14.64 8.89 7.72
C ILE A 68 14.31 9.98 8.75
N ILE A 69 13.06 10.02 9.23
CA ILE A 69 12.62 10.97 10.27
C ILE A 69 13.45 10.78 11.54
N LYS A 70 13.69 9.54 11.97
CA LYS A 70 14.47 9.21 13.17
C LYS A 70 15.87 9.81 13.18
N ARG A 71 16.50 9.91 12.00
CA ARG A 71 17.86 10.45 11.81
C ARG A 71 17.89 11.97 11.74
N ASN A 72 16.79 12.59 11.29
CA ASN A 72 16.78 14.00 10.87
C ASN A 72 15.92 14.92 11.75
N LYS A 73 15.12 14.38 12.68
CA LYS A 73 14.12 15.11 13.45
C LYS A 73 14.32 15.00 14.97
N THR A 74 13.73 15.92 15.73
CA THR A 74 13.78 15.94 17.20
C THR A 74 12.99 14.77 17.81
N GLU A 75 13.19 14.49 19.09
CA GLU A 75 12.37 13.50 19.81
C GLU A 75 10.88 13.83 19.79
N GLU A 76 10.51 15.09 19.97
CA GLU A 76 9.13 15.57 19.93
C GLU A 76 8.50 15.36 18.55
N GLU A 77 9.22 15.69 17.47
CA GLU A 77 8.76 15.46 16.10
C GLU A 77 8.61 13.97 15.79
N ARG A 78 9.52 13.12 16.29
CA ARG A 78 9.44 11.66 16.15
C ARG A 78 8.21 11.09 16.86
N ALA A 79 7.96 11.51 18.10
CA ALA A 79 6.80 11.08 18.87
C ALA A 79 5.48 11.53 18.21
N ALA A 80 5.43 12.75 17.66
CA ALA A 80 4.27 13.24 16.93
C ALA A 80 4.00 12.39 15.67
N PHE A 81 5.04 12.07 14.89
CA PHE A 81 4.91 11.23 13.69
C PHE A 81 4.41 9.81 14.02
N GLU A 82 4.95 9.18 15.06
CA GLU A 82 4.50 7.86 15.50
C GLU A 82 3.04 7.88 15.99
N LYS A 83 2.66 8.93 16.73
CA LYS A 83 1.28 9.14 17.16
C LYS A 83 0.33 9.29 15.98
N GLU A 84 0.68 10.08 14.96
CA GLU A 84 -0.13 10.20 13.74
C GLU A 84 -0.33 8.85 13.03
N GLN A 85 0.68 7.97 13.04
CA GLN A 85 0.54 6.63 12.46
C GLN A 85 -0.44 5.76 13.26
N VAL A 86 -0.39 5.83 14.59
CA VAL A 86 -1.34 5.10 15.45
C VAL A 86 -2.76 5.58 15.20
N GLU A 87 -2.99 6.91 15.21
CA GLU A 87 -4.29 7.50 14.94
C GLU A 87 -4.79 7.14 13.53
N TRP A 88 -3.92 7.19 12.52
CA TRP A 88 -4.29 6.79 11.17
C TRP A 88 -4.71 5.32 11.10
N LYS A 89 -3.99 4.40 11.74
CA LYS A 89 -4.36 2.97 11.80
C LYS A 89 -5.71 2.75 12.47
N GLU A 90 -6.01 3.47 13.55
CA GLU A 90 -7.33 3.40 14.19
C GLU A 90 -8.44 3.90 13.25
N THR A 91 -8.22 5.03 12.57
CA THR A 91 -9.19 5.56 11.60
C THR A 91 -9.37 4.65 10.38
N THR A 92 -8.35 3.88 10.00
CA THR A 92 -8.41 2.92 8.90
C THR A 92 -9.47 1.84 9.14
N TYR A 93 -9.53 1.29 10.37
CA TYR A 93 -10.57 0.34 10.75
C TYR A 93 -11.98 0.94 10.61
N TYR A 94 -12.18 2.16 11.10
CA TYR A 94 -13.46 2.85 10.99
C TYR A 94 -13.83 3.20 9.54
N TYR A 95 -12.84 3.56 8.71
CA TYR A 95 -13.06 3.84 7.29
C TYR A 95 -13.52 2.59 6.54
N PHE A 96 -12.87 1.45 6.78
CA PHE A 96 -13.29 0.18 6.19
C PHE A 96 -14.70 -0.21 6.66
N ALA A 97 -14.96 -0.13 7.97
CA ALA A 97 -16.28 -0.41 8.52
C ALA A 97 -17.36 0.50 7.93
N LYS A 98 -17.06 1.79 7.74
CA LYS A 98 -17.94 2.74 7.08
C LYS A 98 -18.24 2.34 5.64
N THR A 99 -17.23 2.03 4.83
CA THR A 99 -17.43 1.66 3.42
C THR A 99 -18.16 0.32 3.28
N MET A 100 -17.96 -0.63 4.21
CA MET A 100 -18.74 -1.86 4.27
C MET A 100 -20.20 -1.59 4.64
N LYS A 101 -20.46 -0.71 5.62
CA LYS A 101 -21.83 -0.28 5.96
C LYS A 101 -22.54 0.41 4.81
N GLU A 102 -21.84 1.27 4.05
CA GLU A 102 -22.38 1.89 2.83
C GLU A 102 -22.80 0.83 1.80
N PHE A 103 -22.00 -0.22 1.62
CA PHE A 103 -22.35 -1.35 0.76
C PHE A 103 -23.57 -2.11 1.29
N GLN A 104 -23.57 -2.47 2.57
CA GLN A 104 -24.63 -3.25 3.22
C GLN A 104 -25.95 -2.50 3.33
N PHE A 105 -25.93 -1.17 3.35
CA PHE A 105 -27.13 -0.35 3.30
C PHE A 105 -27.89 -0.57 1.98
N LYS A 106 -27.16 -0.69 0.86
CA LYS A 106 -27.73 -1.00 -0.46
C LYS A 106 -28.05 -2.48 -0.61
N HIS A 107 -27.19 -3.35 -0.09
CA HIS A 107 -27.23 -4.80 -0.24
C HIS A 107 -27.39 -5.47 1.12
N ARG A 108 -28.59 -5.41 1.69
CA ARG A 108 -28.85 -5.89 3.06
C ARG A 108 -28.46 -7.36 3.23
N GLY A 109 -27.63 -7.63 4.23
CA GLY A 109 -27.16 -8.99 4.56
C GLY A 109 -26.14 -9.57 3.59
N LYS A 110 -25.64 -8.77 2.62
CA LYS A 110 -24.61 -9.19 1.67
C LYS A 110 -23.25 -8.61 2.02
N PHE A 111 -22.21 -9.22 1.48
CA PHE A 111 -20.84 -8.76 1.57
C PHE A 111 -20.23 -8.55 0.18
N VAL A 112 -19.19 -7.73 0.11
CA VAL A 112 -18.49 -7.38 -1.14
C VAL A 112 -17.81 -8.56 -1.82
N TRP A 113 -17.61 -9.67 -1.10
CA TRP A 113 -17.02 -10.92 -1.59
C TRP A 113 -18.07 -12.00 -1.89
N ASP A 114 -19.36 -11.71 -1.74
CA ASP A 114 -20.41 -12.66 -2.11
C ASP A 114 -20.42 -12.86 -3.63
N ASN A 115 -20.61 -14.10 -4.07
CA ASN A 115 -20.64 -14.46 -5.48
C ASN A 115 -22.01 -14.18 -6.11
N ASP A 116 -22.38 -12.90 -6.18
CA ASP A 116 -23.63 -12.41 -6.76
C ASP A 116 -23.33 -11.34 -7.83
N PRO A 117 -23.70 -11.58 -9.11
CA PRO A 117 -23.45 -10.64 -10.20
C PRO A 117 -24.04 -9.24 -9.97
N GLY A 118 -25.14 -9.13 -9.23
CA GLY A 118 -25.80 -7.86 -8.92
C GLY A 118 -24.98 -6.95 -8.01
N LEU A 119 -24.01 -7.52 -7.29
CA LEU A 119 -23.16 -6.77 -6.35
C LEU A 119 -21.94 -6.15 -7.02
N LYS A 120 -21.58 -6.58 -8.24
CA LYS A 120 -20.26 -6.31 -8.84
C LYS A 120 -19.90 -4.83 -8.91
N SER A 121 -20.86 -3.97 -9.26
CA SER A 121 -20.61 -2.53 -9.40
C SER A 121 -20.30 -1.87 -8.05
N ASP A 122 -21.07 -2.17 -7.00
CA ASP A 122 -20.83 -1.60 -5.68
C ASP A 122 -19.61 -2.24 -4.98
N ALA A 123 -19.34 -3.51 -5.22
CA ALA A 123 -18.10 -4.16 -4.77
C ALA A 123 -16.86 -3.52 -5.43
N ARG A 124 -16.94 -3.18 -6.72
CA ARG A 124 -15.89 -2.42 -7.42
C ARG A 124 -15.64 -1.07 -6.73
N LEU A 125 -16.69 -0.30 -6.46
CA LEU A 125 -16.60 0.99 -5.79
C LEU A 125 -15.99 0.86 -4.39
N PHE A 126 -16.37 -0.19 -3.64
CA PHE A 126 -15.80 -0.48 -2.34
C PHE A 126 -14.27 -0.66 -2.40
N TYR A 127 -13.77 -1.50 -3.30
CA TYR A 127 -12.33 -1.73 -3.43
C TYR A 127 -11.59 -0.48 -3.91
N GLN A 128 -12.18 0.30 -4.82
CA GLN A 128 -11.59 1.56 -5.29
C GLN A 128 -11.47 2.60 -4.17
N LYS A 129 -12.51 2.76 -3.34
CA LYS A 129 -12.48 3.70 -2.20
C LYS A 129 -11.39 3.32 -1.19
N ASN A 130 -11.32 2.05 -0.82
CA ASN A 130 -10.33 1.57 0.13
C ASN A 130 -8.91 1.63 -0.45
N ALA A 131 -8.70 1.26 -1.71
CA ALA A 131 -7.40 1.42 -2.37
C ALA A 131 -6.96 2.89 -2.44
N LYS A 132 -7.87 3.81 -2.75
CA LYS A 132 -7.57 5.25 -2.73
C LYS A 132 -7.11 5.72 -1.35
N TYR A 133 -7.77 5.29 -0.28
CA TYR A 133 -7.40 5.67 1.08
C TYR A 133 -5.94 5.30 1.42
N TYR A 134 -5.48 4.11 1.02
CA TYR A 134 -4.07 3.71 1.18
C TYR A 134 -3.13 4.45 0.23
N THR A 135 -3.53 4.65 -1.03
CA THR A 135 -2.74 5.41 -2.02
C THR A 135 -2.46 6.84 -1.54
N ASP A 136 -3.48 7.50 -0.99
CA ASP A 136 -3.37 8.86 -0.44
C ASP A 136 -2.42 8.87 0.77
N ARG A 137 -2.48 7.85 1.64
CA ARG A 137 -1.57 7.73 2.79
C ARG A 137 -0.13 7.51 2.35
N ILE A 138 0.13 6.59 1.42
CA ILE A 138 1.46 6.32 0.87
C ILE A 138 2.03 7.60 0.25
N SER A 139 1.25 8.29 -0.57
CA SER A 139 1.67 9.56 -1.20
C SER A 139 2.02 10.61 -0.16
N TYR A 140 1.21 10.76 0.89
CA TYR A 140 1.50 11.64 2.01
C TYR A 140 2.84 11.29 2.67
N LEU A 141 3.04 10.02 3.05
CA LEU A 141 4.27 9.56 3.71
C LEU A 141 5.51 9.85 2.86
N LEU A 142 5.47 9.55 1.56
CA LEU A 142 6.57 9.83 0.64
C LEU A 142 6.85 11.34 0.54
N SER A 143 5.81 12.19 0.51
CA SER A 143 5.96 13.65 0.43
C SER A 143 6.69 14.26 1.63
N LEU A 144 6.76 13.57 2.78
CA LEU A 144 7.49 14.04 3.95
C LEU A 144 9.01 13.98 3.78
N VAL A 145 9.50 13.20 2.81
CA VAL A 145 10.95 12.91 2.65
C VAL A 145 11.46 13.05 1.23
N GLN A 146 10.59 12.98 0.21
CA GLN A 146 10.94 13.28 -1.17
C GLN A 146 10.90 14.80 -1.36
N LYS A 147 12.04 15.39 -1.75
CA LYS A 147 12.18 16.82 -2.07
C LYS A 147 12.18 17.03 -3.58
#